data_AF-A0A0M4RFT1-F1
#
_entry.id   AF-A0A0M4RFT1-F1
#
_cell.length_a   1.000
_cell.length_b   1.000
_cell.length_c   1.000
_cell.angle_alpha   90.00
_cell.angle_beta   90.00
_cell.angle_gamma   90.00
#
_symmetry.space_group_name_H-M   'P 1'
#
loop_
_entity.id
_entity.type
_entity.pdbx_description
1 polymer ?
#
loop_
_entity_poly.entity_id
_entity_poly.type
_entity_poly.pdbx_seq_one_letter_code
_entity_poly.pdbx_strand_id
1 'polypeptide(L)'
;FTVPFNETGVSLTTSYSFANTNTNTNSKEITHNVPSQDILVPANTTVEVIAYLKKVNVKGNVKLVGQVSGSEWGEIPSYLAFPRDGYKFSLSDTVNKSDLNEDGTININGKGNYSAVMGDELIVKVRNLNTNNVQEYVIPVDKKEKSNDSNIVKYRSLSIKAP
;
A
#
# COMPACT_ATOMS: atom_id res chain seq x y z
N PHE A 1 3.56 0.50 -7.87
CA PHE A 1 2.37 -0.05 -7.20
C PHE A 1 1.94 0.89 -6.09
N THR A 2 0.69 1.34 -6.15
CA THR A 2 0.06 2.14 -5.09
C THR A 2 -0.90 1.24 -4.34
N VAL A 3 -0.81 1.21 -3.02
CA VAL A 3 -1.71 0.38 -2.20
C VAL A 3 -3.16 0.88 -2.37
N PRO A 4 -4.12 0.01 -2.75
CA PRO A 4 -5.52 0.39 -2.91
C PRO A 4 -6.23 0.56 -1.56
N PHE A 5 -7.48 1.06 -1.58
CA PHE A 5 -8.32 1.26 -0.38
C PHE A 5 -7.65 2.10 0.71
N ASN A 6 -6.85 3.09 0.30
CA ASN A 6 -6.15 3.96 1.22
C ASN A 6 -7.02 5.19 1.54
N GLU A 7 -7.68 5.15 2.69
CA GLU A 7 -8.52 6.24 3.20
C GLU A 7 -7.75 7.23 4.10
N THR A 8 -6.49 6.91 4.41
CA THR A 8 -5.62 7.74 5.25
C THR A 8 -5.26 9.07 4.61
N GLY A 9 -5.45 9.23 3.30
CA GLY A 9 -5.08 10.43 2.53
C GLY A 9 -3.56 10.60 2.34
N VAL A 10 -2.75 9.67 2.85
CA VAL A 10 -1.30 9.63 2.65
C VAL A 10 -0.99 8.47 1.71
N SER A 11 -0.63 8.77 0.46
CA SER A 11 -0.33 7.73 -0.54
C SER A 11 0.85 6.86 -0.09
N LEU A 12 0.70 5.53 -0.20
CA LEU A 12 1.76 4.56 0.08
C LEU A 12 2.07 3.78 -1.19
N THR A 13 3.31 3.87 -1.65
CA THR A 13 3.76 3.34 -2.95
C THR A 13 5.01 2.48 -2.79
N THR A 14 5.11 1.43 -3.59
CA THR A 14 6.30 0.59 -3.74
C THR A 14 6.45 0.15 -5.20
N SER A 15 7.50 -0.58 -5.54
CA SER A 15 7.80 -1.07 -6.88
C SER A 15 8.04 -2.58 -6.88
N TYR A 16 7.86 -3.20 -8.04
CA TYR A 16 8.16 -4.61 -8.27
C TYR A 16 9.28 -4.73 -9.31
N SER A 17 10.19 -5.68 -9.10
CA SER A 17 11.11 -6.12 -10.15
C SER A 17 10.43 -7.17 -11.01
N PHE A 18 10.54 -7.05 -12.33
CA PHE A 18 10.04 -8.07 -13.27
C PHE A 18 11.02 -9.24 -13.41
N ALA A 19 12.31 -9.03 -13.13
CA ALA A 19 13.37 -10.01 -13.36
C ALA A 19 13.77 -10.80 -12.10
N ASN A 20 13.52 -10.25 -10.90
CA ASN A 20 14.01 -10.79 -9.64
C ASN A 20 12.91 -10.90 -8.58
N THR A 21 13.01 -11.88 -7.68
CA THR A 21 12.08 -12.08 -6.55
C THR A 21 12.39 -11.16 -5.36
N ASN A 22 12.55 -9.86 -5.63
CA ASN A 22 12.91 -8.86 -4.63
C ASN A 22 11.71 -8.54 -3.72
N THR A 23 11.99 -8.26 -2.46
CA THR A 23 11.02 -7.70 -1.50
C THR A 23 11.37 -6.24 -1.25
N ASN A 24 10.50 -5.33 -1.70
CA ASN A 24 10.67 -3.90 -1.48
C ASN A 24 9.70 -3.41 -0.41
N THR A 25 10.22 -2.69 0.59
CA THR A 25 9.43 -2.09 1.66
C THR A 25 9.41 -0.57 1.55
N ASN A 26 8.34 0.04 2.06
CA ASN A 26 8.24 1.48 2.24
C ASN A 26 7.36 1.74 3.47
N SER A 27 7.66 2.79 4.21
CA SER A 27 6.91 3.20 5.39
C SER A 27 6.76 4.71 5.41
N LYS A 28 5.66 5.17 6.02
CA LYS A 28 5.44 6.58 6.29
C LYS A 28 5.01 6.72 7.74
N GLU A 29 5.79 7.47 8.50
CA GLU A 29 5.42 7.85 9.84
C GLU A 29 4.33 8.93 9.80
N ILE A 30 3.36 8.82 10.71
CA ILE A 30 2.25 9.75 10.87
C ILE A 30 2.18 10.16 12.34
N THR A 31 2.28 11.46 12.61
CA THR A 31 2.09 12.02 13.95
C THR A 31 0.65 12.46 14.12
N HIS A 32 0.01 12.00 15.20
CA HIS A 32 -1.38 12.30 15.53
C HIS A 32 -1.46 13.39 16.60
N ASN A 33 -1.92 14.58 16.21
CA ASN A 33 -2.13 15.69 17.13
C ASN A 33 -3.61 15.72 17.54
N VAL A 34 -3.88 15.22 18.75
CA VAL A 34 -5.23 15.13 19.31
C VAL A 34 -5.41 16.25 20.33
N PRO A 35 -6.32 17.22 20.11
CA PRO A 35 -6.59 18.27 21.09
C PRO A 35 -7.36 17.70 22.29
N SER A 36 -7.43 18.48 23.37
CA SER A 36 -8.32 18.18 24.50
C SER A 36 -9.76 17.98 24.02
N GLN A 37 -10.48 17.05 24.65
CA GLN A 37 -11.87 16.71 24.34
C GLN A 37 -12.75 17.10 25.54
N ASP A 38 -13.87 17.75 25.27
CA ASP A 38 -14.83 18.10 26.32
C ASP A 38 -15.77 16.93 26.55
N ILE A 39 -15.86 16.44 27.80
CA ILE A 39 -16.70 15.30 28.17
C ILE A 39 -17.72 15.77 29.20
N LEU A 40 -19.01 15.72 28.85
CA LEU A 40 -20.12 16.00 29.75
C LEU A 40 -20.32 14.81 30.67
N VAL A 41 -19.94 14.97 31.94
CA VAL A 41 -20.01 13.92 32.97
C VAL A 41 -21.20 14.18 33.91
N PRO A 42 -22.02 13.16 34.22
CA PRO A 42 -23.08 13.29 35.22
C PRO A 42 -22.53 13.69 36.61
N ALA A 43 -23.39 14.30 37.44
CA ALA A 43 -23.00 14.68 38.80
C ALA A 43 -22.50 13.47 39.62
N ASN A 44 -21.51 13.70 40.49
CA ASN A 44 -20.90 12.67 41.36
C ASN A 44 -20.44 11.40 40.63
N THR A 45 -19.99 11.56 39.38
CA THR A 45 -19.52 10.46 38.54
C THR A 45 -18.09 10.71 38.12
N THR A 46 -17.26 9.67 38.19
CA THR A 46 -15.94 9.65 37.57
C THR A 46 -16.01 8.78 36.31
N VAL A 47 -15.32 9.20 35.25
CA VAL A 47 -15.24 8.46 34.00
C VAL A 47 -13.80 8.02 33.72
N GLU A 48 -13.65 6.86 33.13
CA GLU A 48 -12.38 6.37 32.56
C GLU A 48 -12.42 6.58 31.04
N VAL A 49 -11.35 7.14 30.49
CA VAL A 49 -11.24 7.47 29.06
C VAL A 49 -10.06 6.73 28.47
N ILE A 50 -10.31 5.89 27.46
CA ILE A 50 -9.29 5.10 26.77
C ILE A 50 -9.28 5.48 25.30
N ALA A 51 -8.12 5.89 24.80
CA ALA A 51 -7.91 6.16 23.39
C ALA A 51 -7.14 5.01 22.72
N TYR A 52 -7.56 4.62 21.52
CA TYR A 52 -6.82 3.69 20.68
C TYR A 52 -7.02 3.99 19.19
N LEU A 53 -6.03 3.62 18.39
CA LEU A 53 -6.06 3.75 16.94
C LEU A 53 -6.34 2.39 16.32
N LYS A 54 -7.44 2.26 15.56
CA LYS A 54 -7.67 1.08 14.73
C LYS A 54 -6.61 0.99 13.64
N LYS A 55 -6.22 -0.24 13.29
CA LYS A 55 -5.29 -0.51 12.20
C LYS A 55 -5.89 -1.55 11.27
N VAL A 56 -5.80 -1.31 9.97
CA VAL A 56 -6.25 -2.23 8.93
C VAL A 56 -5.03 -2.82 8.23
N ASN A 57 -5.10 -4.11 7.92
CA ASN A 57 -4.11 -4.79 7.09
C ASN A 57 -4.70 -5.10 5.72
N VAL A 58 -4.23 -4.38 4.70
CA VAL A 58 -4.68 -4.56 3.31
C VAL A 58 -3.70 -5.50 2.61
N LYS A 59 -4.20 -6.65 2.18
CA LYS A 59 -3.42 -7.67 1.47
C LYS A 59 -4.04 -7.97 0.11
N GLY A 60 -3.21 -8.39 -0.82
CA GLY A 60 -3.68 -8.84 -2.12
C GLY A 60 -2.56 -9.33 -3.03
N ASN A 61 -2.95 -9.84 -4.19
CA ASN A 61 -2.05 -10.27 -5.24
C ASN A 61 -2.13 -9.30 -6.42
N VAL A 62 -1.03 -9.17 -7.16
CA VAL A 62 -0.93 -8.37 -8.37
C VAL A 62 -0.36 -9.19 -9.52
N LYS A 63 -0.77 -8.86 -10.74
CA LYS A 63 -0.14 -9.36 -11.97
C LYS A 63 0.83 -8.29 -12.48
N LEU A 64 2.06 -8.69 -12.78
CA LEU A 64 3.08 -7.85 -13.38
C LEU A 64 3.02 -8.08 -14.88
N VAL A 65 2.43 -7.16 -15.64
CA VAL A 65 2.20 -7.33 -17.08
C VAL A 65 3.13 -6.46 -17.89
N GLY A 66 3.53 -6.95 -19.05
CA GLY A 66 4.36 -6.22 -19.99
C GLY A 66 4.33 -6.86 -21.37
N GLN A 67 4.91 -6.15 -22.33
CA GLN A 67 5.11 -6.60 -23.70
C GLN A 67 6.60 -6.67 -23.95
N VAL A 68 7.10 -7.81 -24.43
CA VAL A 68 8.51 -8.00 -24.76
C VAL A 68 8.73 -7.93 -26.27
N SER A 69 9.80 -7.25 -26.66
CA SER A 69 10.27 -7.10 -28.02
C SER A 69 11.79 -7.15 -28.06
N GLY A 70 12.36 -7.47 -29.21
CA GLY A 70 13.80 -7.42 -29.45
C GLY A 70 14.34 -8.71 -30.04
N SER A 71 15.62 -8.68 -30.34
CA SER A 71 16.35 -9.80 -30.91
C SER A 71 17.64 -10.01 -30.14
N GLU A 72 18.06 -11.27 -30.04
CA GLU A 72 19.41 -11.62 -29.65
C GLU A 72 20.25 -11.83 -30.92
N TRP A 73 21.54 -11.50 -30.85
CA TRP A 73 22.49 -11.76 -31.91
C TRP A 73 23.78 -12.30 -31.34
N GLY A 74 24.44 -13.13 -32.13
CA GLY A 74 25.68 -13.78 -31.73
C GLY A 74 26.27 -14.58 -32.88
N GLU A 75 27.14 -15.49 -32.51
CA GLU A 75 27.79 -16.37 -33.47
C GLU A 75 27.93 -17.77 -32.89
N ILE A 76 27.72 -18.77 -33.74
CA ILE A 76 28.28 -20.09 -33.54
C ILE A 76 29.71 -20.02 -34.08
N PRO A 77 30.74 -20.11 -33.21
CA PRO A 77 32.12 -19.93 -33.62
C PRO A 77 32.55 -21.05 -34.57
N SER A 78 33.44 -20.73 -35.50
CA SER A 78 34.04 -21.74 -36.38
C SER A 78 34.84 -22.77 -35.59
N TYR A 79 34.80 -24.02 -36.00
CA TYR A 79 35.64 -25.09 -35.46
C TYR A 79 36.25 -25.91 -36.59
N LEU A 80 37.58 -25.87 -36.74
CA LEU A 80 38.29 -26.52 -37.86
C LEU A 80 37.72 -26.08 -39.23
N ALA A 81 37.17 -27.01 -40.00
CA ALA A 81 36.53 -26.75 -41.29
C ALA A 81 35.03 -26.41 -41.19
N PHE A 82 34.43 -26.47 -39.99
CA PHE A 82 33.04 -26.09 -39.79
C PHE A 82 32.93 -24.56 -39.75
N PRO A 83 32.10 -23.96 -40.64
CA PRO A 83 32.03 -22.52 -40.80
C PRO A 83 31.43 -21.84 -39.57
N ARG A 84 31.82 -20.57 -39.36
CA ARG A 84 31.15 -19.67 -38.42
C ARG A 84 29.74 -19.37 -38.93
N ASP A 85 28.76 -19.35 -38.03
CA ASP A 85 27.40 -18.91 -38.34
C ASP A 85 27.00 -17.72 -37.48
N GLY A 86 26.83 -16.56 -38.09
CA GLY A 86 26.37 -15.35 -37.41
C GLY A 86 24.85 -15.32 -37.41
N TYR A 87 24.23 -15.37 -36.23
CA TYR A 87 22.78 -15.42 -36.11
C TYR A 87 22.21 -14.14 -35.50
N LYS A 88 20.95 -13.87 -35.84
CA LYS A 88 20.07 -12.93 -35.14
C LYS A 88 18.67 -13.52 -35.16
N PHE A 89 18.07 -13.71 -33.99
CA PHE A 89 16.68 -14.19 -33.89
C PHE A 89 15.87 -13.27 -32.99
N SER A 90 14.63 -12.98 -33.39
CA SER A 90 13.71 -12.19 -32.57
C SER A 90 12.91 -13.12 -31.66
N LEU A 91 12.51 -12.63 -30.49
CA LEU A 91 11.68 -13.45 -29.60
C LEU A 91 10.31 -13.78 -30.22
N SER A 92 9.81 -12.92 -31.10
CA SER A 92 8.61 -13.16 -31.90
C SER A 92 8.72 -14.37 -32.83
N ASP A 93 9.94 -14.72 -33.26
CA ASP A 93 10.18 -15.83 -34.18
C ASP A 93 10.10 -17.20 -33.48
N THR A 94 10.08 -17.22 -32.13
CA THR A 94 10.10 -18.45 -31.33
C THR A 94 8.71 -18.94 -30.90
N VAL A 95 7.64 -18.24 -31.29
CA VAL A 95 6.25 -18.55 -30.91
C VAL A 95 5.31 -18.56 -32.13
N ASN A 96 4.07 -19.01 -31.98
CA ASN A 96 3.12 -18.95 -33.08
C ASN A 96 2.69 -17.51 -33.37
N LYS A 97 2.35 -17.22 -34.63
CA LYS A 97 1.85 -15.89 -35.03
C LYS A 97 0.57 -15.48 -34.28
N SER A 98 -0.22 -16.43 -33.80
CA SER A 98 -1.42 -16.18 -32.99
C SER A 98 -1.10 -15.66 -31.59
N ASP A 99 0.12 -15.89 -31.09
CA ASP A 99 0.56 -15.47 -29.76
C ASP A 99 1.18 -14.05 -29.77
N LEU A 100 1.32 -13.47 -30.96
CA LEU A 100 1.85 -12.12 -31.17
C LEU A 100 0.72 -11.09 -31.15
N ASN A 101 1.02 -9.92 -30.59
CA ASN A 101 0.22 -8.74 -30.77
C ASN A 101 0.41 -8.18 -32.20
N GLU A 102 -0.47 -7.28 -32.64
CA GLU A 102 -0.39 -6.64 -33.98
C GLU A 102 0.91 -5.85 -34.20
N ASP A 103 1.53 -5.37 -33.13
CA ASP A 103 2.81 -4.66 -33.13
C ASP A 103 4.04 -5.60 -33.12
N GLY A 104 3.82 -6.92 -33.16
CA GLY A 104 4.88 -7.94 -33.13
C GLY A 104 5.44 -8.25 -31.75
N THR A 105 4.87 -7.68 -30.67
CA THR A 105 5.29 -7.96 -29.29
C THR A 105 4.65 -9.24 -28.74
N ILE A 106 5.23 -9.79 -27.67
CA ILE A 106 4.68 -10.92 -26.91
C ILE A 106 4.25 -10.45 -25.52
N ASN A 107 3.06 -10.82 -25.07
CA ASN A 107 2.58 -10.52 -23.72
C ASN A 107 3.25 -11.43 -22.67
N ILE A 108 3.78 -10.84 -21.61
CA ILE A 108 4.37 -11.56 -20.46
C ILE A 108 3.65 -11.19 -19.15
N ASN A 109 3.57 -12.15 -18.22
CA ASN A 109 2.87 -11.98 -16.95
C ASN A 109 3.61 -12.61 -15.75
N GLY A 110 4.21 -11.76 -14.92
CA GLY A 110 4.68 -12.12 -13.60
C GLY A 110 3.57 -12.06 -12.54
N LYS A 111 3.86 -12.56 -11.34
CA LYS A 111 2.96 -12.51 -10.18
C LYS A 111 3.69 -11.90 -8.98
N GLY A 112 2.97 -11.13 -8.18
CA GLY A 112 3.46 -10.58 -6.91
C GLY A 112 2.34 -10.50 -5.89
N ASN A 113 2.69 -10.20 -4.65
CA ASN A 113 1.74 -9.92 -3.58
C ASN A 113 2.14 -8.65 -2.80
N TYR A 114 1.24 -8.14 -1.98
CA TYR A 114 1.50 -7.03 -1.08
C TYR A 114 0.79 -7.22 0.27
N SER A 115 1.33 -6.58 1.30
CA SER A 115 0.70 -6.39 2.60
C SER A 115 1.03 -4.99 3.08
N ALA A 116 0.01 -4.22 3.47
CA ALA A 116 0.17 -2.87 3.98
C ALA A 116 -0.62 -2.72 5.28
N VAL A 117 0.01 -2.14 6.29
CA VAL A 117 -0.63 -1.82 7.57
C VAL A 117 -0.89 -0.32 7.61
N MET A 118 -2.15 0.07 7.76
CA MET A 118 -2.60 1.47 7.77
C MET A 118 -3.30 1.78 9.09
N GLY A 119 -3.06 2.99 9.61
CA GLY A 119 -3.93 3.55 10.65
C GLY A 119 -5.28 3.92 10.05
N ASP A 120 -6.35 3.68 10.79
CA ASP A 120 -7.73 3.84 10.33
C ASP A 120 -8.43 4.88 11.22
N GLU A 121 -9.39 4.48 12.06
CA GLU A 121 -10.10 5.38 12.96
C GLU A 121 -9.37 5.57 14.30
N LEU A 122 -9.27 6.82 14.76
CA LEU A 122 -8.97 7.12 16.16
C LEU A 122 -10.26 7.05 16.97
N ILE A 123 -10.24 6.25 18.03
CA ILE A 123 -11.41 5.99 18.83
C ILE A 123 -11.13 6.30 20.29
N VAL A 124 -12.12 6.93 20.93
CA VAL A 124 -12.16 7.16 22.36
C VAL A 124 -13.33 6.39 22.95
N LYS A 125 -13.04 5.54 23.94
CA LYS A 125 -14.04 4.90 24.79
C LYS A 125 -14.15 5.65 26.09
N VAL A 126 -15.39 6.00 26.45
CA VAL A 126 -15.72 6.65 27.71
C VAL A 126 -16.54 5.68 28.55
N ARG A 127 -16.00 5.32 29.71
CA ARG A 127 -16.65 4.42 30.66
C ARG A 127 -17.09 5.19 31.90
N ASN A 128 -18.36 5.08 32.24
CA ASN A 128 -18.87 5.57 33.52
C ASN A 128 -18.52 4.54 34.62
N LEU A 129 -17.81 4.96 35.67
CA LEU A 129 -17.36 4.05 36.72
C LEU A 129 -18.46 3.65 37.71
N ASN A 130 -19.54 4.42 37.79
CA ASN A 130 -20.70 4.10 38.63
C ASN A 130 -21.57 3.02 37.97
N THR A 131 -21.83 3.13 36.66
CA THR A 131 -22.72 2.21 35.93
C THR A 131 -21.98 1.12 35.16
N ASN A 132 -20.66 1.25 35.00
CA ASN A 132 -19.81 0.44 34.11
C ASN A 132 -20.23 0.46 32.63
N ASN A 133 -21.14 1.36 32.23
CA ASN A 133 -21.52 1.52 30.83
C ASN A 133 -20.37 2.18 30.03
N VAL A 134 -20.17 1.72 28.80
CA VAL A 134 -19.11 2.19 27.90
C VAL A 134 -19.75 2.70 26.62
N GLN A 135 -19.38 3.92 26.21
CA GLN A 135 -19.70 4.47 24.90
C GLN A 135 -18.43 4.69 24.07
N GLU A 136 -18.57 4.51 22.76
CA GLU A 136 -17.47 4.57 21.80
C GLU A 136 -17.69 5.75 20.84
N TYR A 137 -16.65 6.55 20.66
CA TYR A 137 -16.67 7.76 19.86
C TYR A 137 -15.50 7.76 18.88
N VAL A 138 -15.79 7.90 17.59
CA VAL A 138 -14.76 8.13 16.57
C VAL A 138 -14.40 9.62 16.59
N ILE A 139 -13.11 9.92 16.78
CA ILE A 139 -12.61 11.29 16.72
C ILE A 139 -12.26 11.61 15.27
N PRO A 140 -13.01 12.48 14.58
CA PRO A 140 -12.79 12.76 13.18
C PRO A 140 -11.52 13.58 12.98
N VAL A 141 -10.87 13.33 11.84
CA VAL A 141 -9.75 14.13 11.36
C VAL A 141 -10.24 15.53 11.01
N ASP A 142 -9.53 16.55 11.48
CA ASP A 142 -9.77 17.94 11.10
C ASP A 142 -9.02 18.29 9.81
N LYS A 143 -7.70 18.08 9.83
CA LYS A 143 -6.82 18.41 8.71
C LYS A 143 -5.62 17.48 8.65
N LYS A 144 -5.16 17.23 7.43
CA LYS A 144 -3.93 16.50 7.13
C LYS A 144 -2.91 17.51 6.59
N GLU A 145 -1.75 17.60 7.23
CA GLU A 145 -0.69 18.53 6.86
C GLU A 145 0.57 17.74 6.49
N LYS A 146 1.25 18.22 5.45
CA LYS A 146 2.56 17.71 5.05
C LYS A 146 3.58 18.79 5.40
N SER A 147 4.38 18.54 6.43
CA SER A 147 5.59 19.33 6.70
C SER A 147 6.78 18.60 6.08
N ASN A 148 7.85 19.33 5.78
CA ASN A 148 8.96 18.91 4.91
C ASN A 148 9.50 17.48 5.16
N ASP A 149 9.37 16.93 6.38
CA ASP A 149 9.74 15.56 6.73
C ASP A 149 8.67 14.78 7.54
N SER A 150 7.43 15.31 7.71
CA SER A 150 6.41 14.65 8.56
C SER A 150 4.99 14.75 7.99
N ASN A 151 4.27 13.64 8.08
CA ASN A 151 2.83 13.60 7.83
C ASN A 151 2.12 13.81 9.18
N ILE A 152 1.46 14.95 9.34
CA ILE A 152 0.77 15.29 10.58
C ILE A 152 -0.74 15.21 10.35
N VAL A 153 -1.44 14.50 11.23
CA VAL A 153 -2.90 14.42 11.24
C VAL A 153 -3.40 15.16 12.48
N LYS A 154 -4.10 16.27 12.28
CA LYS A 154 -4.77 17.03 13.33
C LYS A 154 -6.21 16.53 13.47
N TYR A 155 -6.63 16.22 14.69
CA TYR A 155 -7.98 15.77 15.00
C TYR A 155 -8.85 16.92 15.50
N ARG A 156 -10.17 16.76 15.39
CA ARG A 156 -11.12 17.73 15.96
C ARG A 156 -11.18 17.62 17.47
N SER A 157 -11.49 18.75 18.10
CA SER A 157 -11.97 18.78 19.49
C SER A 157 -13.49 18.61 19.47
N LEU A 158 -13.99 17.61 20.18
CA LEU A 158 -15.41 17.30 20.28
C LEU A 158 -15.94 17.64 21.67
N SER A 159 -17.26 17.86 21.72
CA SER A 159 -18.04 17.82 22.95
C SER A 159 -18.85 16.53 22.97
N ILE A 160 -18.52 15.65 23.92
CA ILE A 160 -18.96 14.26 23.97
C ILE A 160 -19.75 14.01 25.27
N LYS A 161 -20.79 13.17 25.23
CA LYS A 161 -21.59 12.83 26.42
C LYS A 161 -21.09 11.53 27.05
N ALA A 162 -20.74 11.55 28.33
CA ALA A 162 -20.50 10.31 29.05
C ALA A 162 -21.83 9.53 29.21
N PRO A 163 -21.78 8.19 29.25
CA PRO A 163 -22.94 7.38 29.59
C PRO A 163 -23.37 7.53 31.06
#